data_AF-A0AAW0W3B6-F1
#
_entry.id   AF-A0AAW0W3B6-F1
#
_cell.length_a   1.000
_cell.length_b   1.000
_cell.length_c   1.000
_cell.angle_alpha   90.00
_cell.angle_beta   90.00
_cell.angle_gamma   90.00
#
_symmetry.space_group_name_H-M   'P 1'
#
loop_
_entity.id
_entity.type
_entity.pdbx_description
1 polymer ?
#
loop_
_entity_poly.entity_id
_entity_poly.type
_entity_poly.pdbx_seq_one_letter_code
_entity_poly.pdbx_strand_id
1 'polypeptide(L)'
;MLIAEGVAGPEKGGGAGAAANASAAAGAGDSAIEHSDYRAKLSQIRQIYHQELEKYEQACNEFTTHVMNLLREQSRTRPITPKEIERMVQIIHKKFSSIQMQLKQSTCEAVMILRSRFLDARKRRRNFSKQATELLNDYFYSHLSNPYPSEEAKEELARACDI
;
A
#
# COMPACT_ATOMS: atom_id res chain seq x y z
N MET A 1 -3.27 2.87 -1.09
CA MET A 1 -2.45 2.24 -0.02
C MET A 1 -1.32 1.40 -0.60
N LEU A 2 -1.58 0.30 -1.32
CA LEU A 2 -0.52 -0.54 -1.90
C LEU A 2 0.44 0.21 -2.85
N ILE A 3 -0.03 1.22 -3.58
CA ILE A 3 0.82 2.09 -4.42
C ILE A 3 1.74 2.98 -3.58
N ALA A 4 1.21 3.60 -2.52
CA ALA A 4 1.99 4.45 -1.61
C ALA A 4 3.07 3.66 -0.85
N GLU A 5 2.80 2.38 -0.61
CA GLU A 5 3.70 1.44 0.07
C GLU A 5 4.57 0.65 -0.92
N GLY A 6 4.57 1.01 -2.21
CA GLY A 6 5.41 0.38 -3.25
C GLY A 6 5.14 -1.11 -3.48
N VAL A 7 3.95 -1.60 -3.12
CA VAL A 7 3.52 -3.00 -3.23
C VAL A 7 2.81 -3.28 -4.56
N ALA A 8 2.13 -2.30 -5.12
CA ALA A 8 1.49 -2.40 -6.43
C ALA A 8 1.71 -1.10 -7.20
N GLY A 9 2.21 -1.16 -8.44
CA GLY A 9 2.39 0.00 -9.32
C GLY A 9 2.17 -0.43 -10.77
N PRO A 10 1.80 0.52 -11.66
CA PRO A 10 1.67 0.20 -13.07
C PRO A 10 3.06 -0.04 -13.64
N GLU A 11 3.17 -1.11 -14.42
CA GLU A 11 4.30 -1.44 -15.28
C GLU A 11 5.58 -1.99 -14.61
N LYS A 12 5.90 -3.22 -15.03
CA LYS A 12 7.22 -3.82 -15.10
C LYS A 12 8.35 -2.78 -15.15
N GLY A 13 9.18 -2.73 -14.10
CA GLY A 13 10.50 -2.10 -14.18
C GLY A 13 10.96 -1.38 -12.91
N GLY A 14 11.84 -2.02 -12.14
CA GLY A 14 12.86 -1.30 -11.39
C GLY A 14 12.41 -0.53 -10.13
N GLY A 15 11.77 -1.19 -9.17
CA GLY A 15 11.42 -0.59 -7.87
C GLY A 15 12.57 -0.48 -6.85
N ALA A 16 13.84 -0.53 -7.26
CA ALA A 16 14.99 -0.39 -6.36
C ALA A 16 15.31 1.09 -6.02
N GLY A 17 14.76 2.06 -6.76
CA GLY A 17 15.14 3.47 -6.67
C GLY A 17 14.34 4.35 -5.71
N ALA A 18 13.13 3.96 -5.30
CA ALA A 18 12.26 4.86 -4.53
C ALA A 18 12.49 4.83 -3.01
N ALA A 19 13.30 3.90 -2.50
CA ALA A 19 13.55 3.74 -1.06
C ALA A 19 14.67 4.66 -0.51
N ALA A 20 15.35 5.43 -1.37
CA ALA A 20 16.57 6.14 -1.00
C ALA A 20 16.36 7.54 -0.37
N ASN A 21 15.20 8.17 -0.54
CA ASN A 21 15.07 9.61 -0.21
C ASN A 21 14.43 9.93 1.15
N ALA A 22 14.22 8.94 2.03
CA ALA A 22 13.64 9.16 3.36
C ALA A 22 14.68 9.09 4.50
N SER A 23 15.93 9.47 4.25
CA SER A 23 16.99 9.51 5.26
C SER A 23 17.52 10.92 5.47
N ALA A 24 16.86 11.70 6.33
CA ALA A 24 17.49 12.80 7.05
C ALA A 24 16.59 13.29 8.22
N ALA A 25 16.64 12.60 9.37
CA ALA A 25 16.48 13.19 10.71
C ALA A 25 16.58 12.13 11.83
N ALA A 26 17.76 12.12 12.48
CA ALA A 26 18.10 11.80 13.87
C ALA A 26 17.30 10.78 14.73
N GLY A 27 18.03 9.84 15.35
CA GLY A 27 17.61 9.06 16.54
C GLY A 27 18.36 7.73 16.74
N ALA A 28 19.43 7.74 17.55
CA ALA A 28 20.48 6.72 17.65
C ALA A 28 20.06 5.31 18.14
N GLY A 29 20.63 4.29 17.48
CA GLY A 29 20.84 2.93 18.01
C GLY A 29 19.64 1.98 17.87
N ASP A 30 18.67 2.13 18.76
CA ASP A 30 17.54 1.19 18.91
C ASP A 30 16.48 1.42 17.83
N SER A 31 16.26 2.69 17.48
CA SER A 31 15.32 3.08 16.41
C SER A 31 15.81 2.64 15.02
N ALA A 32 17.12 2.52 14.80
CA ALA A 32 17.69 2.12 13.51
C ALA A 32 17.49 0.62 13.23
N ILE A 33 17.66 -0.22 14.25
CA ILE A 33 17.47 -1.68 14.15
C ILE A 33 15.98 -1.98 13.92
N GLU A 34 15.07 -1.34 14.66
CA GLU A 34 13.62 -1.52 14.51
C GLU A 34 13.08 -0.99 13.16
N HIS A 35 13.67 0.09 12.63
CA HIS A 35 13.38 0.53 11.27
C HIS A 35 13.91 -0.45 10.22
N SER A 36 15.01 -1.15 10.49
CA SER A 36 15.51 -2.21 9.60
C SER A 36 14.55 -3.41 9.57
N ASP A 37 14.00 -3.81 10.72
CA ASP A 37 13.04 -4.91 10.84
C ASP A 37 11.71 -4.58 10.16
N TYR A 38 11.21 -3.35 10.32
CA TYR A 38 10.03 -2.89 9.61
C TYR A 38 10.23 -2.96 8.09
N ARG A 39 11.38 -2.47 7.59
CA ARG A 39 11.72 -2.52 6.16
C ARG A 39 11.86 -3.95 5.65
N ALA A 40 12.51 -4.84 6.41
CA ALA A 40 12.65 -6.24 6.05
C ALA A 40 11.29 -6.94 5.95
N LYS A 41 10.40 -6.74 6.94
CA LYS A 41 9.05 -7.31 6.92
C LYS A 41 8.18 -6.74 5.80
N LEU A 42 8.28 -5.44 5.52
CA LEU A 42 7.59 -4.84 4.39
C LEU A 42 8.08 -5.42 3.06
N SER A 43 9.39 -5.62 2.91
CA SER A 43 9.98 -6.28 1.74
C SER A 43 9.47 -7.72 1.59
N GLN A 44 9.34 -8.47 2.70
CA GLN A 44 8.79 -9.81 2.68
C GLN A 44 7.32 -9.81 2.23
N ILE A 45 6.49 -8.89 2.71
CA ILE A 45 5.08 -8.76 2.28
C ILE A 45 5.00 -8.47 0.78
N ARG A 46 5.87 -7.59 0.25
CA ARG A 46 5.97 -7.32 -1.19
C ARG A 46 6.35 -8.56 -1.99
N GLN A 47 7.36 -9.30 -1.53
CA GLN A 47 7.81 -10.51 -2.21
C GLN A 47 6.70 -11.57 -2.28
N ILE A 48 6.00 -11.80 -1.17
CA ILE A 48 4.88 -12.75 -1.12
C ILE A 48 3.78 -12.31 -2.08
N TYR A 49 3.42 -11.03 -2.10
CA TYR A 49 2.41 -10.51 -3.02
C TYR A 49 2.76 -10.79 -4.49
N HIS A 50 3.98 -10.47 -4.90
CA HIS A 50 4.40 -10.68 -6.29
C HIS A 50 4.49 -12.16 -6.65
N GLN A 51 5.00 -12.99 -5.74
CA GLN A 51 5.07 -14.44 -5.96
C GLN A 51 3.69 -15.07 -6.10
N GLU A 52 2.73 -14.70 -5.25
CA GLU A 52 1.36 -15.20 -5.34
C GLU A 52 0.64 -14.66 -6.58
N LEU A 53 0.86 -13.40 -6.95
CA LEU A 53 0.31 -12.82 -8.16
C LEU A 53 0.77 -13.57 -9.42
N GLU A 54 2.05 -13.87 -9.53
CA GLU A 54 2.62 -14.62 -10.66
C GLU A 54 2.00 -16.03 -10.76
N LYS A 55 1.88 -16.73 -9.63
CA LYS A 55 1.20 -18.04 -9.59
C LYS A 55 -0.25 -17.95 -10.07
N TYR A 56 -0.99 -16.93 -9.64
CA TYR A 56 -2.38 -16.74 -10.07
C TYR A 56 -2.49 -16.41 -11.56
N GLU A 57 -1.60 -15.58 -12.10
CA GLU A 57 -1.56 -15.26 -13.53
C GLU A 57 -1.23 -16.51 -14.37
N GLN A 58 -0.25 -17.30 -13.94
CA GLN A 58 0.08 -18.56 -14.59
C GLN A 58 -1.11 -19.52 -14.58
N ALA A 59 -1.73 -19.75 -13.41
CA ALA A 59 -2.89 -20.62 -13.28
C ALA A 59 -4.08 -20.13 -14.13
N CYS A 60 -4.29 -18.81 -14.24
CA CYS A 60 -5.32 -18.24 -15.09
C CYS A 60 -5.07 -18.56 -16.57
N ASN A 61 -3.84 -18.41 -17.03
CA ASN A 61 -3.46 -18.68 -18.42
C ASN A 61 -3.59 -20.18 -18.77
N GLU A 62 -3.11 -21.05 -17.88
CA GLU A 62 -3.21 -22.51 -18.05
C GLU A 62 -4.67 -22.95 -18.08
N PHE A 63 -5.49 -22.49 -17.13
CA PHE A 63 -6.90 -22.84 -17.06
C PHE A 63 -7.69 -22.32 -18.27
N THR A 64 -7.45 -21.08 -18.67
CA THR A 64 -8.10 -20.48 -19.86
C THR A 64 -7.75 -21.25 -21.12
N THR A 65 -6.47 -21.60 -21.30
CA THR A 65 -6.00 -22.41 -22.44
C THR A 65 -6.63 -23.79 -22.43
N HIS A 66 -6.71 -24.44 -21.27
CA HIS A 66 -7.33 -25.75 -21.13
C HIS A 66 -8.82 -25.71 -21.51
N VAL A 67 -9.58 -24.74 -21.01
CA VAL A 67 -11.01 -24.58 -21.33
C VAL A 67 -11.20 -24.26 -22.82
N MET A 68 -10.37 -23.40 -23.40
CA MET A 68 -10.40 -23.10 -24.84
C MET A 68 -10.18 -24.35 -25.69
N ASN A 69 -9.18 -25.16 -25.36
CA ASN A 69 -8.89 -26.41 -26.08
C ASN A 69 -10.04 -27.41 -25.95
N LEU A 70 -10.59 -27.56 -24.74
CA LEU A 70 -11.74 -28.43 -24.49
C LEU A 70 -12.96 -28.03 -25.31
N LEU A 71 -13.30 -26.74 -25.35
CA LEU A 71 -14.45 -26.26 -26.11
C LEU A 71 -14.24 -26.40 -27.63
N ARG A 72 -13.01 -26.22 -28.11
CA ARG A 72 -12.66 -26.48 -29.52
C ARG A 72 -12.81 -27.96 -29.87
N GLU A 73 -12.32 -28.88 -29.05
CA GLU A 73 -12.51 -30.32 -29.23
C GLU A 73 -13.99 -30.70 -29.26
N GLN A 74 -14.78 -30.20 -28.30
CA GLN A 74 -16.23 -30.46 -28.25
C GLN A 74 -16.99 -29.89 -29.45
N SER A 75 -16.53 -28.78 -30.03
CA SER A 75 -17.17 -28.18 -31.22
C SER A 75 -17.16 -29.09 -32.45
N ARG A 76 -16.30 -30.14 -32.46
CA ARG A 76 -16.25 -31.14 -33.54
C ARG A 76 -17.38 -32.16 -33.45
N THR A 77 -17.93 -32.41 -32.27
CA THR A 77 -18.94 -33.45 -32.03
C THR A 77 -20.32 -32.87 -31.74
N ARG A 78 -20.40 -31.57 -31.42
CA ARG A 78 -21.65 -30.83 -31.28
C ARG A 78 -21.46 -29.37 -31.69
N PRO A 79 -22.50 -28.69 -32.21
CA PRO A 79 -22.42 -27.26 -32.47
C PRO A 79 -22.10 -26.48 -31.18
N ILE A 80 -21.02 -25.70 -31.21
CA ILE A 80 -20.67 -24.71 -30.18
C ILE A 80 -20.41 -23.40 -30.90
N THR A 81 -21.07 -22.34 -30.49
CA THR A 81 -20.88 -21.02 -31.11
C THR A 81 -19.66 -20.31 -30.54
N PRO A 82 -18.92 -19.50 -31.34
CA PRO A 82 -17.81 -18.70 -30.83
C PRO A 82 -18.19 -17.82 -29.63
N LYS A 83 -19.43 -17.29 -29.63
CA LYS A 83 -19.99 -16.49 -28.53
C LYS A 83 -20.12 -17.25 -27.21
N GLU A 84 -20.30 -18.57 -27.23
CA GLU A 84 -20.32 -19.38 -26.01
C GLU A 84 -18.91 -19.54 -25.43
N ILE A 85 -17.92 -19.72 -26.30
CA ILE A 85 -16.51 -19.82 -25.90
C ILE A 85 -16.06 -18.52 -25.24
N GLU A 86 -16.35 -17.38 -25.87
CA GLU A 86 -16.05 -16.05 -25.31
C GLU A 86 -16.70 -15.83 -23.94
N ARG A 87 -17.97 -16.21 -23.78
CA ARG A 87 -18.68 -16.11 -22.49
C ARG A 87 -18.00 -16.93 -21.41
N MET A 88 -17.56 -18.15 -21.72
CA MET A 88 -16.84 -18.98 -20.76
C MET A 88 -15.52 -18.33 -20.33
N VAL A 89 -14.73 -17.83 -21.27
CA VAL A 89 -13.47 -17.12 -20.99
C VAL A 89 -13.71 -15.87 -20.14
N GLN A 90 -14.77 -15.11 -20.40
CA GLN A 90 -15.14 -13.96 -19.58
C GLN A 90 -15.50 -14.35 -18.14
N ILE A 91 -16.23 -15.45 -17.94
CA ILE A 91 -16.55 -15.96 -16.59
C ILE A 91 -15.27 -16.32 -15.84
N ILE A 92 -14.31 -16.94 -16.54
CA ILE A 92 -12.99 -17.27 -15.98
C ILE A 92 -12.28 -16.01 -15.52
N HIS A 93 -12.11 -15.02 -16.39
CA HIS A 93 -11.45 -13.76 -16.03
C HIS A 93 -12.13 -13.03 -14.88
N LYS A 94 -13.47 -13.06 -14.81
CA LYS A 94 -14.23 -12.46 -13.70
C LYS A 94 -13.91 -13.15 -12.36
N LYS A 95 -13.82 -14.47 -12.35
CA LYS A 95 -13.44 -15.23 -11.15
C LYS A 95 -12.00 -14.93 -10.72
N PHE A 96 -11.06 -14.92 -11.66
CA PHE A 96 -9.66 -14.59 -11.36
C PHE A 96 -9.48 -13.14 -10.89
N SER A 97 -10.23 -12.19 -11.45
CA SER A 97 -10.24 -10.80 -10.98
C SER A 97 -10.68 -10.70 -9.51
N SER A 98 -11.67 -11.50 -9.11
CA SER A 98 -12.11 -11.57 -7.70
C SER A 98 -11.01 -12.10 -6.78
N ILE A 99 -10.28 -13.13 -7.21
CA ILE A 99 -9.15 -13.69 -6.45
C ILE A 99 -8.02 -12.66 -6.34
N GLN A 100 -7.69 -11.98 -7.43
CA GLN A 100 -6.68 -10.92 -7.44
C GLN A 100 -7.06 -9.75 -6.50
N MET A 101 -8.36 -9.42 -6.43
CA MET A 101 -8.87 -8.43 -5.47
C MET A 101 -8.67 -8.89 -4.03
N GLN A 102 -8.97 -10.16 -3.73
CA GLN A 102 -8.74 -10.74 -2.40
C GLN A 102 -7.25 -10.74 -2.01
N LEU A 103 -6.35 -11.05 -2.94
CA LEU A 103 -4.90 -10.97 -2.71
C LEU A 103 -4.46 -9.54 -2.38
N LYS A 104 -4.96 -8.54 -3.12
CA LYS A 104 -4.68 -7.12 -2.83
C LYS A 104 -5.21 -6.72 -1.45
N GLN A 105 -6.40 -7.18 -1.10
CA GLN A 105 -7.01 -6.89 0.20
C GLN A 105 -6.19 -7.48 1.35
N SER A 106 -5.85 -8.77 1.30
CA SER A 106 -5.05 -9.42 2.35
C SER A 106 -3.65 -8.80 2.50
N THR A 107 -3.04 -8.41 1.39
CA THR A 107 -1.75 -7.71 1.38
C THR A 107 -1.87 -6.33 2.04
N CYS A 108 -2.94 -5.59 1.74
CA CYS A 108 -3.21 -4.29 2.35
C CYS A 108 -3.40 -4.41 3.87
N GLU A 109 -4.15 -5.42 4.31
CA GLU A 109 -4.35 -5.73 5.73
C GLU A 109 -3.02 -6.08 6.43
N ALA A 110 -2.17 -6.89 5.80
CA ALA A 110 -0.85 -7.22 6.33
C ALA A 110 0.03 -5.97 6.52
N VAL A 111 0.01 -5.04 5.56
CA VAL A 111 0.72 -3.75 5.67
C VAL A 111 0.12 -2.86 6.75
N MET A 112 -1.21 -2.79 6.86
CA MET A 112 -1.90 -2.03 7.91
C MET A 112 -1.51 -2.52 9.31
N ILE A 113 -1.51 -3.84 9.52
CA ILE A 113 -1.10 -4.46 10.78
C ILE A 113 0.36 -4.16 11.09
N LEU A 114 1.25 -4.27 10.09
CA LEU A 114 2.67 -3.95 10.25
C LEU A 114 2.88 -2.48 10.64
N ARG A 115 2.18 -1.55 9.97
CA ARG A 115 2.24 -0.11 10.27
C ARG A 115 1.69 0.21 11.66
N SER A 116 0.56 -0.38 12.04
CA SER A 116 -0.02 -0.20 13.38
C SER A 116 0.96 -0.64 14.47
N ARG A 117 1.60 -1.80 14.28
CA ARG A 117 2.51 -2.40 15.26
C ARG A 117 3.82 -1.64 15.42
N PHE A 118 4.39 -1.10 14.34
CA PHE A 118 5.74 -0.50 14.37
C PHE A 118 5.74 1.03 14.35
N LEU A 119 4.75 1.67 13.73
CA LEU A 119 4.73 3.12 13.52
C LEU A 119 3.67 3.82 14.38
N ASP A 120 2.44 3.29 14.43
CA ASP A 120 1.35 3.95 15.17
C ASP A 120 1.44 3.71 16.68
N ALA A 121 1.89 2.52 17.13
CA ALA A 121 2.17 2.26 18.54
C ALA A 121 3.22 3.21 19.17
N ARG A 122 4.04 3.88 18.34
CA ARG A 122 5.02 4.90 18.75
C ARG A 122 4.43 6.30 18.90
N LYS A 123 3.28 6.61 18.28
CA LYS A 123 2.59 7.91 18.47
C LYS A 123 1.90 7.94 19.83
N ARG A 124 2.69 8.01 20.91
CA ARG A 124 2.18 8.34 22.24
C ARG A 124 1.78 9.81 22.26
N ARG A 125 0.62 10.11 22.87
CA ARG A 125 0.22 11.48 23.19
C ARG A 125 1.33 12.12 24.02
N ARG A 126 2.06 13.07 23.42
CA ARG A 126 3.03 13.90 24.13
C ARG A 126 2.28 15.11 24.68
N ASN A 127 2.56 15.47 25.92
CA ASN A 127 2.12 16.76 26.44
C ASN A 127 3.06 17.82 25.86
N PHE A 128 2.50 18.94 25.40
CA PHE A 128 3.32 20.09 25.01
C PHE A 128 4.09 20.61 26.21
N SER A 129 5.29 21.14 25.97
CA SER A 129 6.00 21.89 27.00
C SER A 129 5.17 23.13 27.37
N LYS A 130 5.40 23.68 28.56
CA LYS A 130 4.74 24.92 28.99
C LYS A 130 4.99 26.05 27.99
N GLN A 131 6.23 26.16 27.51
CA GLN A 131 6.66 27.14 26.51
C GLN A 131 5.96 26.95 25.16
N ALA A 132 5.85 25.71 24.67
CA ALA A 132 5.10 25.43 23.42
C ALA A 132 3.61 25.77 23.59
N THR A 133 3.04 25.50 24.77
CA THR A 133 1.65 25.85 25.07
C THR A 133 1.45 27.38 25.09
N GLU A 134 2.38 28.12 25.67
CA GLU A 134 2.37 29.59 25.69
C GLU A 134 2.48 30.17 24.27
N LEU A 135 3.42 29.69 23.45
CA LEU A 135 3.58 30.13 22.05
C LEU A 135 2.32 29.88 21.20
N LEU A 136 1.72 28.70 21.33
CA LEU A 136 0.50 28.37 20.59
C LEU A 136 -0.70 29.22 21.05
N ASN A 137 -0.78 29.51 22.35
CA ASN A 137 -1.80 30.40 22.89
C ASN A 137 -1.59 31.86 22.45
N ASP A 138 -0.36 32.36 22.44
CA ASP A 138 -0.04 33.72 22.00
C ASP A 138 -0.40 33.93 20.52
N TYR A 139 -0.14 32.93 19.68
CA TYR A 139 -0.58 32.97 18.28
C TYR A 139 -2.11 33.02 18.19
N PHE A 140 -2.81 32.18 18.95
CA PHE A 140 -4.28 32.17 18.96
C PHE A 140 -4.86 33.52 19.40
N TYR A 141 -4.33 34.12 20.47
CA TYR A 141 -4.82 35.40 20.99
C TYR A 141 -4.47 36.59 20.09
N SER A 142 -3.36 36.54 19.36
CA SER A 142 -2.99 37.58 18.38
C SER A 142 -3.77 37.47 17.05
N HIS A 143 -4.39 36.33 16.76
CA HIS A 143 -5.12 36.04 15.52
C HIS A 143 -6.61 35.72 15.74
N LEU A 144 -7.26 36.35 16.72
CA LEU A 144 -8.69 36.10 17.01
C LEU A 144 -9.63 36.30 15.80
N SER A 145 -9.30 37.24 14.92
CA SER A 145 -10.08 37.53 13.72
C SER A 145 -9.92 36.47 12.62
N ASN A 146 -8.80 35.76 12.60
CA ASN A 146 -8.54 34.66 11.68
C ASN A 146 -7.71 33.56 12.36
N PRO A 147 -8.34 32.75 13.23
CA PRO A 147 -7.63 31.84 14.13
C PRO A 147 -7.03 30.62 13.41
N TYR A 148 -7.28 30.45 12.12
CA TYR A 148 -6.76 29.34 11.33
C TYR A 148 -5.47 29.77 10.60
N PRO A 149 -4.28 29.33 11.07
CA PRO A 149 -3.02 29.62 10.40
C PRO A 149 -2.95 29.02 8.99
N SER A 150 -2.22 29.68 8.10
CA SER A 150 -1.78 29.10 6.82
C SER A 150 -0.85 27.91 7.06
N GLU A 151 -0.61 27.09 6.04
CA GLU A 151 0.34 25.97 6.15
C GLU A 151 1.76 26.44 6.53
N GLU A 152 2.20 27.57 5.97
CA GLU A 152 3.49 28.19 6.29
C GLU A 152 3.56 28.61 7.78
N ALA A 153 2.53 29.28 8.29
CA ALA A 153 2.46 29.68 9.70
C ALA A 153 2.40 28.47 10.64
N LYS A 154 1.75 27.37 10.24
CA LYS A 154 1.76 26.12 11.00
C LYS A 154 3.15 25.52 11.10
N GLU A 155 3.89 25.47 9.99
CA GLU A 155 5.27 24.93 9.98
C GLU A 155 6.21 25.76 10.85
N GLU A 156 6.08 27.09 10.83
CA GLU A 156 6.87 27.98 11.69
C GLU A 156 6.55 27.79 13.18
N LEU A 157 5.27 27.69 13.54
CA LEU A 157 4.85 27.43 14.91
C LEU A 157 5.30 26.06 15.40
N ALA A 158 5.21 25.03 14.56
CA ALA A 158 5.71 23.69 14.88
C ALA A 158 7.22 23.72 15.16
N ARG A 159 8.00 24.41 14.31
CA ARG A 159 9.43 24.61 14.51
C ARG A 159 9.75 25.38 15.79
N ALA A 160 8.99 26.43 16.11
CA ALA A 160 9.17 27.22 17.32
C ALA A 160 8.82 26.44 18.60
N CYS A 161 7.92 25.46 18.49
CA CYS A 161 7.47 24.62 19.59
C CYS A 161 8.23 23.28 19.72
N ASP A 162 9.15 23.00 18.80
CA ASP A 162 9.89 21.72 18.70
C ASP A 162 8.96 20.49 18.56
N ILE A 163 7.93 20.60 17.68
CA ILE A 163 6.91 19.57 17.41
C ILE A 163 6.94 19.10 15.96
#